data_AF-A0A5C6YLF5-F1
#
_entry.id   AF-A0A5C6YLF5-F1
#
_cell.length_a   1.000
_cell.length_b   1.000
_cell.length_c   1.000
_cell.angle_alpha   90.00
_cell.angle_beta   90.00
_cell.angle_gamma   90.00
#
_symmetry.space_group_name_H-M   'P 1'
#
loop_
_entity.id
_entity.type
_entity.pdbx_description
1 polymer ?
#
loop_
_entity_poly.entity_id
_entity_poly.type
_entity_poly.pdbx_seq_one_letter_code
_entity_poly.pdbx_strand_id
1 'polypeptide(L)' 'MSAIPEFKNYIAGEWVAGVDQRPNINPSDTSDVIGLYAQADAAQTEAAIAAAQAAFPA' A
#
# COMPACT_ATOMS: atom_id res chain seq x y z
N MET A 1 10.57 9.24 -20.48
CA MET A 1 10.32 8.24 -19.42
C MET A 1 9.17 8.74 -18.59
N SER A 2 8.01 8.09 -18.59
CA SER A 2 7.06 8.29 -17.49
C SER A 2 7.65 7.65 -16.24
N ALA A 3 7.55 8.33 -15.11
CA ALA A 3 7.85 7.73 -13.82
C ALA A 3 6.88 6.56 -13.57
N ILE A 4 7.37 5.48 -12.96
CA ILE A 4 6.53 4.36 -12.54
C ILE A 4 5.56 4.88 -11.45
N PRO A 5 4.24 4.66 -11.57
CA PRO A 5 3.29 5.13 -10.56
C PRO A 5 3.54 4.50 -9.19
N GLU A 6 3.43 5.29 -8.13
CA GLU A 6 3.51 4.84 -6.74
C GLU A 6 2.14 4.92 -6.04
N PHE A 7 1.79 3.87 -5.30
CA PHE A 7 0.52 3.74 -4.59
C PHE A 7 0.76 3.57 -3.08
N LYS A 8 0.09 4.40 -2.29
CA LYS A 8 0.19 4.40 -0.82
C LYS A 8 -0.85 3.48 -0.19
N ASN A 9 -0.63 3.10 1.07
CA ASN A 9 -1.65 2.41 1.87
C ASN A 9 -2.74 3.40 2.28
N TYR A 10 -3.98 2.94 2.43
CA TYR A 10 -5.06 3.78 2.94
C TYR A 10 -5.46 3.32 4.34
N ILE A 11 -5.13 4.11 5.36
CA ILE A 11 -5.29 3.77 6.77
C ILE A 11 -6.01 4.92 7.46
N ALA A 12 -7.08 4.63 8.19
CA ALA A 12 -7.85 5.62 8.97
C ALA A 12 -8.32 6.86 8.18
N GLY A 13 -8.55 6.73 6.86
CA GLY A 13 -8.97 7.84 6.02
C GLY A 13 -7.82 8.59 5.33
N GLU A 14 -6.57 8.15 5.50
CA GLU A 14 -5.38 8.83 4.98
C GLU A 14 -4.52 7.92 4.09
N TRP A 15 -3.88 8.53 3.09
CA TRP A 15 -2.89 7.85 2.24
C TRP A 15 -1.50 7.88 2.91
N VAL A 16 -1.11 6.75 3.47
CA VAL A 16 0.12 6.55 4.26
C VAL A 16 1.20 5.87 3.41
N ALA A 17 2.41 6.43 3.39
CA ALA A 17 3.56 5.78 2.75
C ALA A 17 3.96 4.51 3.51
N GLY A 18 4.25 3.42 2.80
CA GLY A 18 4.79 2.20 3.40
C GLY A 18 6.25 2.36 3.83
N VAL A 19 6.78 1.37 4.54
CA VAL A 19 8.21 1.30 4.88
C VAL A 19 9.07 0.85 3.69
N ASP A 20 8.45 0.21 2.70
CA ASP A 20 9.04 -0.25 1.45
C ASP A 20 7.96 -0.25 0.35
N GLN A 21 8.30 -0.68 -0.86
CA GLN A 21 7.37 -0.83 -1.98
C GLN A 21 7.53 -2.19 -2.69
N ARG A 22 6.44 -2.72 -3.25
CA ARG A 22 6.42 -3.94 -4.07
C ARG A 22 6.01 -3.63 -5.51
N PRO A 23 6.76 -4.12 -6.51
CA PRO A 23 6.39 -3.93 -7.91
C PRO A 23 5.22 -4.82 -8.31
N ASN A 24 4.24 -4.22 -8.97
CA ASN A 24 3.20 -4.93 -9.71
C ASN A 24 3.70 -5.18 -11.13
N ILE A 25 4.18 -6.41 -11.37
CA ILE A 25 4.83 -6.81 -12.61
C ILE A 25 3.80 -7.49 -13.52
N ASN A 26 3.80 -7.13 -14.80
CA ASN A 26 2.96 -7.77 -15.79
C ASN A 26 3.36 -9.25 -15.98
N PRO A 27 2.45 -10.23 -15.80
CA PRO A 27 2.81 -11.65 -15.95
C PRO A 27 3.11 -12.06 -17.40
N SER A 28 2.69 -11.27 -18.39
CA SER A 28 2.96 -11.52 -19.82
C SER A 28 4.28 -10.87 -20.30
N ASP A 29 4.83 -9.93 -19.54
CA ASP A 29 6.12 -9.29 -19.78
C ASP A 29 6.75 -8.89 -18.44
N THR A 30 7.69 -9.70 -17.94
CA THR A 30 8.29 -9.48 -16.62
C THR A 30 9.24 -8.28 -16.57
N SER A 31 9.52 -7.64 -17.70
CA SER A 31 10.28 -6.38 -17.75
C SER A 31 9.38 -5.15 -17.57
N ASP A 32 8.06 -5.31 -17.70
CA ASP A 32 7.05 -4.26 -17.56
C ASP A 32 6.55 -4.13 -16.11
N VAL A 33 6.88 -3.00 -15.48
CA VAL A 33 6.44 -2.65 -14.12
C VAL A 33 5.28 -1.67 -14.22
N ILE A 34 4.08 -2.16 -13.88
CA ILE A 34 2.81 -1.41 -13.97
C ILE A 34 2.74 -0.34 -12.86
N GLY A 35 3.32 -0.62 -11.69
CA GLY A 35 3.32 0.30 -10.55
C GLY A 35 4.04 -0.25 -9.33
N LEU A 36 4.25 0.61 -8.33
CA LEU A 36 4.86 0.28 -7.05
C LEU A 36 3.85 0.49 -5.92
N TYR A 37 3.57 -0.55 -5.14
CA TYR A 37 2.59 -0.51 -4.05
C TYR A 37 3.30 -0.49 -2.69
N ALA A 38 2.85 0.38 -1.79
CA ALA A 38 3.38 0.48 -0.43
C ALA A 38 3.29 -0.87 0.32
N GLN A 39 4.42 -1.29 0.91
CA GLN A 39 4.52 -2.41 1.82
C GLN A 39 4.42 -1.87 3.26
N ALA A 40 3.37 -2.28 3.99
CA ALA A 40 3.25 -1.96 5.41
C ALA A 40 4.22 -2.79 6.27
N ASP A 41 4.61 -2.24 7.41
CA ASP A 41 5.24 -2.98 8.50
C ASP A 41 4.22 -3.41 9.57
N ALA A 42 4.71 -4.02 10.65
CA ALA A 42 3.86 -4.45 11.76
C ALA A 42 3.13 -3.26 12.42
N ALA A 43 3.81 -2.13 12.61
CA ALA A 43 3.22 -0.96 13.26
C ALA A 43 2.08 -0.35 12.44
N GLN A 44 2.25 -0.23 11.12
CA GLN A 44 1.18 0.21 10.22
C GLN A 44 0.02 -0.78 10.17
N THR A 45 0.33 -2.08 10.24
CA THR A 45 -0.70 -3.13 10.30
C THR A 45 -1.53 -3.00 11.59
N GLU A 46 -0.89 -2.81 12.73
CA GLU A 46 -1.56 -2.60 14.03
C GLU A 46 -2.41 -1.32 14.01
N ALA A 47 -1.89 -0.22 13.46
CA ALA A 47 -2.64 1.04 13.32
C ALA A 47 -3.90 0.87 12.46
N ALA A 48 -3.81 0.11 11.35
CA ALA A 48 -4.95 -0.20 10.50
C ALA A 48 -6.01 -1.04 11.22
N ILE A 49 -5.59 -2.05 12.00
CA ILE A 49 -6.49 -2.89 12.81
C ILE A 49 -7.20 -2.03 13.87
N ALA A 50 -6.46 -1.20 14.60
CA ALA A 50 -7.03 -0.33 15.62
C ALA A 50 -8.03 0.67 15.03
N ALA A 51 -7.72 1.27 13.87
CA ALA A 51 -8.63 2.16 13.17
C ALA A 51 -9.91 1.44 12.71
N ALA A 52 -9.79 0.22 12.19
CA ALA A 52 -10.94 -0.59 11.81
C ALA A 52 -11.83 -0.96 13.01
N GLN A 53 -11.23 -1.32 14.15
CA GLN A 53 -11.96 -1.59 15.39
C GLN A 53 -12.71 -0.33 15.89
N ALA A 54 -12.07 0.83 15.90
CA ALA A 54 -12.69 2.08 16.33
C ALA A 54 -13.84 2.53 15.43
N ALA A 55 -13.78 2.22 14.14
CA ALA A 55 -14.83 2.53 13.18
C ALA A 55 -16.00 1.53 13.18
N PHE A 56 -15.84 0.35 13.81
CA PHE A 56 -16.88 -0.68 13.83
C PHE A 56 -17.99 -0.31 14.82
N PRO A 57 -19.27 -0.27 14.39
CA PRO A 57 -20.40 0.04 15.26
C PRO A 57 -20.60 -0.99 16.38
N ALA A 58 -21.17 -0.57 17.51
CA ALA A 58 -21.56 -1.42 18.64
C ALA A 58 -22.86 -2.20 18.38
#